data_AF-A0A3A8L8J1-F1
#
_entry.id   AF-A0A3A8L8J1-F1
#
_cell.length_a   1.000
_cell.length_b   1.000
_cell.length_c   1.000
_cell.angle_alpha   90.00
_cell.angle_beta   90.00
_cell.angle_gamma   90.00
#
_symmetry.space_group_name_H-M   'P 1'
#
loop_
_entity.id
_entity.type
_entity.pdbx_description
1 polymer ?
#
loop_
_entity_poly.entity_id
_entity_poly.type
_entity_poly.pdbx_seq_one_letter_code
_entity_poly.pdbx_strand_id
1 'polypeptide(L)'
;MPRAKLSPRKTPLQDRSRATVDALVQATADILVRDGYAKLTTNRIAERAGVNVASLYQFFPGKEALVAEVSRRHVKEQRKAAAEVLATRTFKNLEDLIRTLVALGFAAHAVNPKLHHALTEELPARRSRQGSPEDAPMLEAFRKFSTDVPDPELALWIIDTVSHAVIHRAVVERPNALTEGALQEELVTLLLRYVKRK
;
A
#
# COMPACT_ATOMS: atom_id res chain seq x y z
N MET A 1 -24.03 35.33 -38.79
CA MET A 1 -22.86 35.04 -37.95
C MET A 1 -23.29 34.18 -36.76
N PRO A 2 -22.65 33.03 -36.47
CA PRO A 2 -23.17 32.04 -35.53
C PRO A 2 -22.91 32.41 -34.05
N ARG A 3 -23.86 32.05 -33.17
CA ARG A 3 -23.79 32.19 -31.70
C ARG A 3 -22.72 31.26 -31.12
N ALA A 4 -21.68 31.83 -30.49
CA ALA A 4 -20.77 31.06 -29.66
C ALA A 4 -21.48 30.60 -28.37
N LYS A 5 -21.67 29.29 -28.21
CA LYS A 5 -22.11 28.68 -26.94
C LYS A 5 -20.97 28.80 -25.91
N LEU A 6 -21.08 29.76 -24.99
CA LEU A 6 -20.27 29.80 -23.77
C LEU A 6 -20.89 28.87 -22.73
N SER A 7 -20.63 27.56 -22.86
CA SER A 7 -20.99 26.59 -21.83
C SER A 7 -19.80 26.32 -20.91
N PRO A 8 -19.91 26.51 -19.59
CA PRO A 8 -18.86 26.11 -18.63
C PRO A 8 -18.66 24.59 -18.68
N ARG A 9 -17.42 24.15 -18.91
CA ARG A 9 -17.01 22.74 -19.00
C ARG A 9 -16.66 22.19 -17.61
N LYS A 10 -17.63 21.97 -16.71
CA LYS A 10 -17.38 21.58 -15.30
C LYS A 10 -16.57 22.62 -14.50
N THR A 11 -16.77 22.62 -13.19
CA THR A 11 -16.87 23.87 -12.42
C THR A 11 -15.62 24.11 -11.56
N PRO A 12 -15.01 25.33 -11.55
CA PRO A 12 -13.83 25.66 -10.73
C PRO A 12 -13.98 25.38 -9.22
N LEU A 13 -15.22 25.24 -8.73
CA LEU A 13 -15.52 24.80 -7.36
C LEU A 13 -15.07 23.35 -7.09
N GLN A 14 -15.22 22.45 -8.07
CA GLN A 14 -14.85 21.04 -7.95
C GLN A 14 -13.32 20.87 -7.89
N ASP A 15 -12.59 21.68 -8.65
CA ASP A 15 -11.12 21.69 -8.65
C ASP A 15 -10.57 22.23 -7.32
N ARG A 16 -11.18 23.30 -6.79
CA ARG A 16 -10.80 23.86 -5.48
C ARG A 16 -11.09 22.89 -4.33
N SER A 17 -12.22 22.19 -4.36
CA SER A 17 -12.54 21.16 -3.37
C SER A 17 -11.57 19.98 -3.44
N ARG A 18 -11.21 19.52 -4.64
CA ARG A 18 -10.20 18.46 -4.82
C ARG A 18 -8.84 18.89 -4.28
N ALA A 19 -8.38 20.10 -4.63
CA ALA A 19 -7.12 20.64 -4.14
C ALA A 19 -7.09 20.75 -2.61
N THR A 20 -8.21 21.15 -1.99
CA THR A 20 -8.35 21.23 -0.53
C THR A 20 -8.23 19.86 0.13
N VAL A 21 -8.95 18.86 -0.41
CA VAL A 21 -8.87 17.48 0.07
C VAL A 21 -7.45 16.93 -0.08
N ASP A 22 -6.80 17.17 -1.22
CA ASP A 22 -5.43 16.71 -1.48
C ASP A 22 -4.43 17.37 -0.52
N ALA A 23 -4.56 18.67 -0.24
CA ALA A 23 -3.73 19.38 0.74
C ALA A 23 -3.90 18.82 2.16
N LEU A 24 -5.14 18.55 2.58
CA LEU A 24 -5.46 17.97 3.89
C LEU A 24 -4.88 16.56 4.05
N VAL A 25 -5.02 15.72 3.03
CA VAL A 25 -4.48 14.36 3.01
C VAL A 25 -2.95 14.39 3.04
N GLN A 26 -2.31 15.25 2.25
CA GLN A 26 -0.86 15.39 2.23
C GLN A 26 -0.33 15.89 3.58
N ALA A 27 -0.95 16.92 4.17
CA ALA A 27 -0.60 17.43 5.49
C ALA A 27 -0.73 16.35 6.57
N THR A 28 -1.77 15.52 6.49
CA THR A 28 -1.96 14.39 7.42
C THR A 28 -0.82 13.38 7.28
N ALA A 29 -0.48 12.96 6.05
CA ALA A 29 0.61 12.03 5.80
C ALA A 29 1.98 12.58 6.28
N ASP A 30 2.25 13.86 6.04
CA ASP A 30 3.47 14.53 6.49
C ASP A 30 3.60 14.51 8.02
N ILE A 31 2.53 14.84 8.74
CA ILE A 31 2.55 14.86 10.21
C ILE A 31 2.70 13.44 10.76
N LEU A 32 2.00 12.46 10.18
CA LEU A 32 2.15 11.05 10.57
C LEU A 32 3.60 10.59 10.45
N VAL A 33 4.27 10.89 9.33
CA VAL A 33 5.65 10.48 9.09
C VAL A 33 6.64 11.18 10.01
N ARG A 34 6.41 12.46 10.33
CA ARG A 34 7.38 13.29 11.07
C ARG A 34 7.20 13.22 12.59
N ASP A 35 5.96 13.25 13.04
CA ASP A 35 5.60 13.48 14.44
C ASP A 35 4.78 12.34 15.06
N GLY A 36 4.29 11.44 14.22
CA GLY A 36 3.49 10.29 14.62
C GLY A 36 2.01 10.59 14.92
N TYR A 37 1.24 9.53 15.08
CA TYR A 37 -0.23 9.59 15.27
C TYR A 37 -0.63 10.33 16.54
N ALA A 38 0.13 10.18 17.63
CA ALA A 38 -0.17 10.81 18.91
C ALA A 38 -0.19 12.35 18.83
N LYS A 39 0.66 12.93 17.98
CA LYS A 39 0.76 14.38 17.77
C LYS A 39 -0.17 14.90 16.67
N LEU A 40 -0.94 14.03 16.03
CA LEU A 40 -1.87 14.38 14.96
C LEU A 40 -3.15 15.01 15.53
N THR A 41 -3.45 16.25 15.15
CA THR A 41 -4.68 16.98 15.51
C THR A 41 -5.26 17.70 14.30
N THR A 42 -6.59 17.92 14.27
CA THR A 42 -7.26 18.61 13.16
C THR A 42 -6.73 20.03 12.95
N ASN A 43 -6.41 20.75 14.04
CA ASN A 43 -5.78 22.07 13.96
C ASN A 43 -4.43 22.04 13.27
N ARG A 44 -3.52 21.13 13.67
CA ARG A 44 -2.19 21.01 13.05
C ARG A 44 -2.28 20.59 11.59
N ILE A 45 -3.24 19.72 11.25
CA ILE A 45 -3.49 19.33 9.85
C ILE A 45 -3.95 20.53 9.03
N ALA A 46 -4.93 21.28 9.51
CA ALA A 46 -5.47 22.45 8.81
C ALA A 46 -4.39 23.53 8.61
N GLU A 47 -3.61 23.83 9.66
CA GLU A 47 -2.47 24.73 9.61
C GLU A 47 -1.43 24.29 8.57
N ARG A 48 -1.01 23.02 8.62
CA ARG A 48 -0.03 22.46 7.69
C ARG A 48 -0.53 22.44 6.24
N ALA A 49 -1.82 22.21 6.03
CA ALA A 49 -2.47 22.23 4.73
C ALA A 49 -2.71 23.65 4.20
N GLY A 50 -2.53 24.69 5.03
CA GLY A 50 -2.82 26.08 4.66
C GLY A 50 -4.31 26.35 4.47
N VAL A 51 -5.18 25.63 5.20
CA VAL A 51 -6.63 25.75 5.10
C VAL A 51 -7.25 26.09 6.45
N ASN A 52 -8.43 26.72 6.43
CA ASN A 52 -9.18 26.94 7.67
C ASN A 52 -9.68 25.60 8.23
N VAL A 53 -9.59 25.41 9.55
CA VAL A 53 -10.11 24.22 10.23
C VAL A 53 -11.62 24.02 9.98
N ALA A 54 -12.39 25.10 9.82
CA ALA A 54 -13.80 25.01 9.44
C ALA A 54 -13.99 24.34 8.06
N SER A 55 -13.07 24.59 7.11
CA SER A 55 -13.08 23.93 5.80
C SER A 55 -12.71 22.46 5.89
N LEU A 56 -11.79 22.07 6.78
CA LEU A 56 -11.48 20.66 7.05
C LEU A 56 -12.74 19.90 7.45
N TYR A 57 -13.52 20.44 8.39
CA TYR A 57 -14.75 19.82 8.88
C TYR A 57 -15.86 19.69 7.82
N GLN A 58 -15.79 20.43 6.70
CA GLN A 58 -16.70 20.23 5.57
C GLN A 58 -16.42 18.92 4.82
N PHE A 59 -15.18 18.41 4.87
CA PHE A 59 -14.77 17.20 4.15
C PHE A 59 -14.57 16.00 5.07
N PHE A 60 -14.10 16.22 6.29
CA PHE A 60 -13.73 15.16 7.22
C PHE A 60 -14.27 15.43 8.63
N PRO A 61 -14.98 14.48 9.24
CA PRO A 61 -15.54 14.66 10.59
C PRO A 61 -14.46 14.70 11.69
N GLY A 62 -13.24 14.24 11.41
CA GLY A 62 -12.15 14.19 12.37
C GLY A 62 -10.85 13.67 11.76
N LYS A 63 -9.79 13.62 12.57
CA LYS A 63 -8.46 13.17 12.14
C LYS A 63 -8.45 11.69 11.71
N GLU A 64 -9.32 10.87 12.30
CA GLU A 64 -9.45 9.44 12.01
C GLU A 64 -9.92 9.22 10.57
N ALA A 65 -10.86 10.04 10.09
CA ALA A 65 -11.33 10.00 8.71
C ALA A 65 -10.24 10.42 7.72
N LEU A 66 -9.40 11.39 8.08
CA LEU A 66 -8.23 11.79 7.31
C LEU A 66 -7.19 10.68 7.24
N VAL A 67 -6.90 10.04 8.37
CA VAL A 67 -5.98 8.89 8.42
C VAL A 67 -6.49 7.71 7.60
N ALA A 68 -7.79 7.43 7.64
CA ALA A 68 -8.41 6.41 6.81
C ALA A 68 -8.26 6.72 5.31
N GLU A 69 -8.43 7.99 4.92
CA GLU A 69 -8.25 8.41 3.53
C GLU A 69 -6.77 8.34 3.09
N VAL A 70 -5.83 8.75 3.94
CA VAL A 70 -4.38 8.56 3.70
C VAL A 70 -4.07 7.08 3.51
N SER A 71 -4.58 6.21 4.40
CA SER A 71 -4.40 4.75 4.32
C SER A 71 -4.96 4.19 3.01
N ARG A 72 -6.18 4.60 2.63
CA ARG A 72 -6.84 4.16 1.41
C ARG A 72 -6.04 4.55 0.16
N ARG A 73 -5.54 5.78 0.09
CA ARG A 73 -4.70 6.24 -1.03
C ARG A 73 -3.37 5.51 -1.04
N HIS A 74 -2.73 5.32 0.11
CA HIS A 74 -1.48 4.58 0.18
C HIS A 74 -1.66 3.13 -0.32
N VAL A 75 -2.67 2.41 0.16
CA VAL A 75 -3.00 1.05 -0.32
C VAL A 75 -3.27 1.03 -1.82
N LYS A 76 -3.94 2.05 -2.36
CA LYS A 76 -4.18 2.16 -3.81
C LYS A 76 -2.87 2.26 -4.59
N GLU A 77 -1.93 3.09 -4.14
CA GLU A 77 -0.62 3.21 -4.79
C GLU A 77 0.21 1.93 -4.65
N GLN A 78 0.14 1.23 -3.50
CA GLN A 78 0.76 -0.09 -3.34
C GLN A 78 0.21 -1.11 -4.35
N ARG A 79 -1.12 -1.15 -4.53
CA ARG A 79 -1.77 -2.02 -5.51
C ARG A 79 -1.37 -1.68 -6.94
N LYS A 80 -1.23 -0.39 -7.26
CA LYS A 80 -0.75 0.06 -8.56
C LYS A 80 0.68 -0.44 -8.83
N ALA A 81 1.59 -0.26 -7.88
CA ALA A 81 2.97 -0.76 -7.99
C ALA A 81 3.01 -2.29 -8.15
N ALA A 82 2.18 -3.02 -7.39
CA ALA A 82 2.06 -4.47 -7.54
C ALA A 82 1.52 -4.88 -8.93
N ALA A 83 0.53 -4.17 -9.46
CA ALA A 83 -0.02 -4.42 -10.79
C ALA A 83 1.02 -4.18 -11.90
N GLU A 84 1.89 -3.17 -11.75
CA GLU A 84 3.00 -2.90 -12.69
C GLU A 84 4.02 -4.06 -12.70
N VAL A 85 4.33 -4.65 -11.53
CA VAL A 85 5.17 -5.85 -11.46
C VAL A 85 4.50 -7.03 -12.17
N LEU A 86 3.22 -7.30 -11.89
CA LEU A 86 2.48 -8.41 -12.50
C LEU A 86 2.39 -8.30 -14.03
N ALA A 87 2.18 -7.09 -14.55
CA ALA A 87 1.99 -6.85 -15.98
C ALA A 87 3.18 -7.30 -16.85
N THR A 88 4.37 -7.46 -16.26
CA THR A 88 5.60 -7.84 -16.97
C THR A 88 6.00 -9.30 -16.75
N ARG A 89 5.22 -10.07 -15.98
CA ARG A 89 5.61 -11.39 -15.50
C ARG A 89 4.74 -12.50 -16.08
N THR A 90 5.37 -13.64 -16.36
CA THR A 90 4.70 -14.90 -16.68
C THR A 90 5.25 -15.98 -15.75
N PHE A 91 4.36 -16.83 -15.23
CA PHE A 91 4.74 -17.90 -14.31
C PHE A 91 4.99 -19.18 -15.10
N LYS A 92 6.25 -19.62 -15.23
CA LYS A 92 6.58 -20.87 -15.94
C LYS A 92 6.74 -22.05 -14.98
N ASN A 93 7.12 -21.77 -13.74
CA ASN A 93 7.34 -22.74 -12.69
C ASN A 93 7.09 -22.11 -11.30
N LEU A 94 7.18 -22.93 -10.26
CA LEU A 94 7.01 -22.49 -8.86
C LEU A 94 8.01 -21.40 -8.45
N GLU A 95 9.25 -21.44 -8.93
CA GLU A 95 10.26 -20.45 -8.60
C GLU A 95 9.93 -19.08 -9.18
N ASP A 96 9.50 -19.00 -10.44
CA ASP A 96 9.03 -17.74 -11.04
C ASP A 96 7.86 -17.14 -10.26
N LEU A 97 6.95 -18.00 -9.79
CA LEU A 97 5.80 -17.59 -8.98
C LEU A 97 6.24 -17.02 -7.62
N ILE A 98 7.09 -17.74 -6.88
CA ILE A 98 7.59 -17.29 -5.57
C ILE A 98 8.42 -16.00 -5.71
N ARG A 99 9.29 -15.92 -6.72
CA ARG A 99 10.05 -14.71 -7.04
C ARG A 99 9.12 -13.53 -7.33
N THR A 100 8.02 -13.76 -8.03
CA THR A 100 7.02 -12.71 -8.29
C THR A 100 6.28 -12.30 -7.03
N LEU A 101 5.80 -13.25 -6.22
CA LEU A 101 5.15 -12.98 -4.93
C LEU A 101 6.03 -12.12 -4.01
N VAL A 102 7.31 -12.46 -3.90
CA VAL A 102 8.29 -11.68 -3.15
C VAL A 102 8.43 -10.29 -3.76
N ALA A 103 8.63 -10.18 -5.08
CA ALA A 103 8.77 -8.89 -5.76
C ALA A 103 7.55 -7.97 -5.58
N LEU A 104 6.33 -8.53 -5.53
CA LEU A 104 5.11 -7.78 -5.23
C LEU A 104 5.15 -7.18 -3.82
N GLY A 105 5.60 -7.96 -2.84
CA GLY A 105 5.83 -7.49 -1.47
C GLY A 105 6.80 -6.31 -1.44
N PHE A 106 7.93 -6.40 -2.13
CA PHE A 106 8.93 -5.33 -2.19
C PHE A 106 8.37 -4.07 -2.87
N ALA A 107 7.72 -4.21 -4.02
CA ALA A 107 7.13 -3.10 -4.75
C ALA A 107 6.07 -2.36 -3.90
N ALA A 108 5.23 -3.10 -3.18
CA ALA A 108 4.25 -2.51 -2.28
C ALA A 108 4.90 -1.71 -1.13
N HIS A 109 6.01 -2.18 -0.55
CA HIS A 109 6.69 -1.49 0.54
C HIS A 109 7.54 -0.30 0.06
N ALA A 110 7.96 -0.28 -1.21
CA ALA A 110 8.79 0.78 -1.77
C ALA A 110 8.06 2.12 -1.99
N VAL A 111 6.73 2.13 -2.14
CA VAL A 111 5.93 3.32 -2.51
C VAL A 111 6.15 4.52 -1.56
N ASN A 112 6.12 4.27 -0.25
CA ASN A 112 6.50 5.26 0.78
C ASN A 112 6.76 4.52 2.10
N PRO A 113 8.00 4.06 2.35
CA PRO A 113 8.25 3.14 3.46
C PRO A 113 8.03 3.78 4.83
N LYS A 114 8.31 5.09 4.97
CA LYS A 114 8.07 5.83 6.22
C LYS A 114 6.58 6.00 6.52
N LEU A 115 5.79 6.33 5.50
CA LEU A 115 4.34 6.42 5.66
C LEU A 115 3.75 5.05 5.94
N HIS A 116 4.23 4.00 5.26
CA HIS A 116 3.82 2.63 5.53
C HIS A 116 4.05 2.25 6.99
N HIS A 117 5.24 2.54 7.54
CA HIS A 117 5.57 2.33 8.95
C HIS A 117 4.61 3.10 9.88
N ALA A 118 4.43 4.41 9.68
CA ALA A 118 3.53 5.22 10.51
C ALA A 118 2.08 4.71 10.50
N LEU A 119 1.61 4.20 9.35
CA LEU A 119 0.25 3.64 9.23
C LEU A 119 0.08 2.24 9.83
N THR A 120 1.16 1.49 10.02
CA THR A 120 1.12 0.09 10.49
C THR A 120 1.44 -0.06 11.96
N GLU A 121 2.39 0.71 12.48
CA GLU A 121 2.88 0.58 13.85
C GLU A 121 2.19 1.55 14.82
N GLU A 122 1.73 2.71 14.35
CA GLU A 122 1.24 3.77 15.25
C GLU A 122 -0.29 3.91 15.29
N LEU A 123 -1.00 3.24 14.38
CA LEU A 123 -2.45 3.35 14.30
C LEU A 123 -3.16 2.33 15.20
N PRO A 124 -4.18 2.76 15.98
CA PRO A 124 -5.01 1.84 16.75
C PRO A 124 -5.80 0.93 15.80
N ALA A 125 -5.46 -0.36 15.80
CA ALA A 125 -6.12 -1.44 15.08
C ALA A 125 -6.21 -1.30 13.55
N ARG A 126 -5.29 -1.99 12.85
CA ARG A 126 -5.41 -2.26 11.42
C ARG A 126 -6.58 -3.23 11.21
N ARG A 127 -7.57 -2.88 10.37
CA ARG A 127 -8.50 -3.88 9.84
C ARG A 127 -7.69 -4.88 9.02
N SER A 128 -7.79 -6.16 9.39
CA SER A 128 -7.14 -7.27 8.69
C SER A 128 -7.50 -7.24 7.20
N ARG A 129 -6.49 -7.27 6.32
CA ARG A 129 -6.68 -7.61 4.89
C ARG A 129 -6.95 -9.12 4.82
N GLN A 130 -8.13 -9.57 5.19
CA GLN A 130 -8.52 -10.95 4.94
C GLN A 130 -9.09 -11.06 3.53
N GLY A 131 -8.49 -11.94 2.71
CA GLY A 131 -9.00 -12.50 1.46
C GLY A 131 -9.68 -11.50 0.55
N SER A 132 -8.91 -10.82 -0.31
CA SER A 132 -9.51 -10.00 -1.36
C SER A 132 -9.77 -10.85 -2.62
N PRO A 133 -10.83 -10.57 -3.40
CA PRO A 133 -11.04 -11.24 -4.68
C PRO A 133 -9.85 -11.09 -5.66
N GLU A 134 -8.99 -10.09 -5.43
CA GLU A 134 -7.77 -9.83 -6.20
C GLU A 134 -6.71 -10.94 -6.04
N ASP A 135 -6.83 -11.78 -5.00
CA ASP A 135 -5.88 -12.85 -4.69
C ASP A 135 -6.17 -14.16 -5.47
N ALA A 136 -7.33 -14.29 -6.11
CA ALA A 136 -7.78 -15.51 -6.79
C ALA A 136 -6.85 -16.00 -7.93
N PRO A 137 -6.34 -15.13 -8.84
CA PRO A 137 -5.42 -15.58 -9.89
C PRO A 137 -4.10 -16.12 -9.33
N MET A 138 -3.65 -15.57 -8.20
CA MET A 138 -2.44 -16.01 -7.53
C MET A 138 -2.63 -17.37 -6.86
N LEU A 139 -3.79 -17.59 -6.26
CA LEU A 139 -4.19 -18.89 -5.73
C LEU A 139 -4.26 -19.97 -6.80
N GLU A 140 -4.83 -19.67 -7.96
CA GLU A 140 -4.89 -20.59 -9.09
C GLU A 140 -3.49 -20.94 -9.61
N ALA A 141 -2.64 -19.93 -9.82
CA ALA A 141 -1.25 -20.13 -10.23
C ALA A 141 -0.47 -20.95 -9.19
N PHE A 142 -0.67 -20.68 -7.90
CA PHE A 142 -0.01 -21.40 -6.83
C PHE A 142 -0.43 -22.86 -6.78
N ARG A 143 -1.74 -23.16 -6.83
CA ARG A 143 -2.27 -24.53 -6.90
C ARG A 143 -1.70 -25.31 -8.09
N LYS A 144 -1.54 -24.65 -9.25
CA LYS A 144 -0.96 -25.26 -10.45
C LYS A 144 0.51 -25.69 -10.26
N PHE A 145 1.32 -24.90 -9.55
CA PHE A 145 2.75 -25.14 -9.41
C PHE A 145 3.19 -25.78 -8.09
N SER A 146 2.28 -25.92 -7.12
CA SER A 146 2.56 -26.48 -5.79
C SER A 146 1.59 -27.62 -5.43
N THR A 147 1.77 -28.76 -6.11
CA THR A 147 0.89 -29.93 -5.96
C THR A 147 0.97 -30.61 -4.60
N ASP A 148 2.11 -30.48 -3.92
CA ASP A 148 2.42 -31.22 -2.69
C ASP A 148 2.07 -30.41 -1.42
N VAL A 149 1.50 -29.21 -1.57
CA VAL A 149 1.08 -28.36 -0.46
C VAL A 149 -0.33 -28.76 -0.02
N PRO A 150 -0.52 -29.24 1.23
CA PRO A 150 -1.84 -29.71 1.69
C PRO A 150 -2.91 -28.62 1.74
N ASP A 151 -2.51 -27.40 2.10
CA ASP A 151 -3.40 -26.24 2.17
C ASP A 151 -2.75 -25.05 1.42
N PRO A 152 -3.08 -24.88 0.13
CA PRO A 152 -2.55 -23.81 -0.70
C PRO A 152 -2.94 -22.39 -0.23
N GLU A 153 -4.11 -22.24 0.39
CA GLU A 153 -4.59 -20.95 0.87
C GLU A 153 -3.83 -20.53 2.12
N LEU A 154 -3.67 -21.44 3.08
CA LEU A 154 -2.83 -21.21 4.25
C LEU A 154 -1.37 -20.95 3.85
N ALA A 155 -0.84 -21.69 2.88
CA ALA A 155 0.51 -21.48 2.40
C ALA A 155 0.71 -20.10 1.77
N LEU A 156 -0.23 -19.63 0.94
CA LEU A 156 -0.17 -18.27 0.39
C LEU A 156 -0.30 -17.20 1.47
N TRP A 157 -1.19 -17.41 2.45
CA TRP A 157 -1.31 -16.49 3.58
C TRP A 157 -0.01 -16.42 4.40
N ILE A 158 0.67 -17.57 4.63
CA ILE A 158 1.99 -17.61 5.28
C ILE A 158 3.03 -16.89 4.43
N ILE A 159 3.08 -17.14 3.11
CA ILE A 159 4.02 -16.48 2.20
C ILE A 159 3.85 -14.97 2.24
N ASP A 160 2.62 -14.47 2.12
CA ASP A 160 2.31 -13.04 2.21
C ASP A 160 2.70 -12.47 3.58
N THR A 161 2.32 -13.14 4.66
CA THR A 161 2.59 -12.70 6.04
C THR A 161 4.09 -12.61 6.32
N VAL A 162 4.85 -13.66 5.98
CA VAL A 162 6.30 -13.71 6.18
C VAL A 162 6.99 -12.65 5.32
N SER A 163 6.59 -12.53 4.05
CA SER A 163 7.16 -11.52 3.16
C SER A 163 6.90 -10.11 3.67
N HIS A 164 5.65 -9.80 4.04
CA HIS A 164 5.27 -8.52 4.61
C HIS A 164 6.08 -8.20 5.88
N ALA A 165 6.12 -9.11 6.86
CA ALA A 165 6.82 -8.89 8.12
C ALA A 165 8.33 -8.68 7.93
N VAL A 166 8.97 -9.50 7.10
CA VAL A 166 10.42 -9.42 6.85
C VAL A 166 10.77 -8.14 6.10
N ILE A 167 10.04 -7.82 5.02
CA ILE A 167 10.31 -6.63 4.21
C ILE A 167 10.06 -5.35 5.00
N HIS A 168 8.93 -5.27 5.71
CA HIS A 168 8.58 -4.13 6.56
C HIS A 168 9.68 -3.82 7.58
N ARG A 169 10.17 -4.85 8.28
CA ARG A 169 11.23 -4.70 9.27
C ARG A 169 12.57 -4.33 8.62
N ALA A 170 12.90 -4.94 7.48
CA ALA A 170 14.16 -4.70 6.79
C ALA A 170 14.28 -3.27 6.21
N VAL A 171 13.17 -2.65 5.80
CA VAL A 171 13.15 -1.24 5.40
C VAL A 171 13.74 -0.32 6.46
N VAL A 172 13.48 -0.61 7.73
CA VAL A 172 13.91 0.22 8.86
C VAL A 172 15.25 -0.25 9.41
N GLU A 173 15.39 -1.57 9.63
CA GLU A 173 16.54 -2.13 10.35
C GLU A 173 17.71 -2.52 9.44
N ARG A 174 17.46 -2.82 8.15
CA ARG A 174 18.46 -3.35 7.20
C ARG A 174 18.32 -2.76 5.79
N PRO A 175 18.37 -1.44 5.61
CA PRO A 175 18.17 -0.81 4.30
C PRO A 175 19.18 -1.28 3.23
N ASN A 176 20.43 -1.58 3.61
CA ASN A 176 21.46 -2.04 2.66
C ASN A 176 21.14 -3.42 2.07
N ALA A 177 20.50 -4.31 2.84
CA ALA A 177 20.12 -5.64 2.37
C ALA A 177 19.01 -5.59 1.30
N LEU A 178 18.26 -4.47 1.23
CA LEU A 178 17.29 -4.21 0.18
C LEU A 178 17.98 -3.76 -1.12
N THR A 179 18.95 -2.85 -1.02
CA THR A 179 19.64 -2.29 -2.19
C THR A 179 20.54 -3.30 -2.88
N GLU A 180 21.13 -4.21 -2.13
CA GLU A 180 22.02 -5.26 -2.67
C GLU A 180 21.25 -6.47 -3.21
N GLY A 181 19.92 -6.52 -3.01
CA GLY A 181 19.06 -7.64 -3.43
C GLY A 181 19.24 -8.92 -2.59
N ALA A 182 20.19 -8.95 -1.65
CA ALA A 182 20.45 -10.10 -0.79
C ALA A 182 19.21 -10.55 -0.01
N LEU A 183 18.42 -9.62 0.53
CA LEU A 183 17.19 -9.98 1.25
C LEU A 183 16.18 -10.69 0.35
N GLN A 184 16.06 -10.24 -0.90
CA GLN A 184 15.11 -10.83 -1.85
C GLN A 184 15.48 -12.28 -2.16
N GLU A 185 16.76 -12.57 -2.40
CA GLU A 185 17.23 -13.94 -2.68
C GLU A 185 17.10 -14.87 -1.46
N GLU A 186 17.41 -14.38 -0.26
CA GLU A 186 17.21 -15.15 0.98
C GLU A 186 15.73 -15.48 1.23
N LEU A 187 14.84 -14.51 1.02
CA LEU A 187 13.40 -14.69 1.19
C LEU A 187 12.84 -15.67 0.14
N VAL A 188 13.26 -15.56 -1.12
CA VAL A 188 12.90 -16.53 -2.17
C VAL A 188 13.37 -17.94 -1.79
N THR A 189 14.60 -18.07 -1.32
CA THR A 189 15.18 -19.36 -0.89
C THR A 189 14.39 -19.97 0.26
N LEU A 190 14.08 -19.18 1.30
CA LEU A 190 13.27 -19.60 2.44
C LEU A 190 11.90 -20.12 2.00
N LEU A 191 11.18 -19.34 1.19
CA LEU A 191 9.82 -19.66 0.77
C LEU A 191 9.79 -20.86 -0.18
N LEU A 192 10.77 -20.98 -1.09
CA LEU A 192 10.90 -22.15 -1.94
C LEU A 192 11.11 -23.44 -1.15
N ARG A 193 11.94 -23.40 -0.11
CA ARG A 193 12.15 -24.55 0.78
C ARG A 193 10.90 -24.88 1.59
N TYR A 194 10.17 -23.88 2.05
CA TYR A 194 8.89 -24.06 2.74
C TYR A 194 7.84 -24.76 1.87
N VAL A 195 7.76 -24.39 0.58
CA VAL A 195 6.76 -24.94 -0.35
C VAL A 195 7.16 -26.31 -0.89
N LYS A 196 8.43 -26.53 -1.23
CA LYS A 196 8.93 -27.79 -1.80
C LYS A 196 9.18 -28.89 -0.76
N ARG A 197 8.36 -28.98 0.30
CA ARG A 197 8.56 -29.91 1.43
C ARG A 197 8.98 -31.29 0.92
N LYS A 198 10.25 -31.64 1.13
CA LYS A 198 10.78 -33.01 0.95
C LYS A 198 11.03 -33.57 2.33
#